data_AF-A0A0F8D419-F1
#
_entry.id   AF-A0A0F8D419-F1
#
_cell.length_a   1.000
_cell.length_b   1.000
_cell.length_c   1.000
_cell.angle_alpha   90.00
_cell.angle_beta   90.00
_cell.angle_gamma   90.00
#
_symmetry.space_group_name_H-M   'P 1'
#
loop_
_entity.id
_entity.type
_entity.pdbx_description
1 polymer ?
#
loop_
_entity_poly.entity_id
_entity_poly.type
_entity_poly.pdbx_seq_one_letter_code
_entity_poly.pdbx_strand_id
1 'polypeptide(L)'
;MWRPRGHRLVAGVGVFLLFAATVHHGTEIGSVTRSAGPLLALALDGGIAVGVVYAGSRIAALEFAPAEEYRIARWTVAGALIAIGAIGATLFVRAFEGRPLVEPAFPLLVAAGAARSPARSRLLRGPERGE
;
A
#
# COMPACT_ATOMS: atom_id res chain seq x y z
N MET A 1 -25.10 21.36 3.54
CA MET A 1 -23.87 20.64 3.96
C MET A 1 -23.19 20.09 2.72
N TRP A 2 -22.00 20.58 2.36
CA TRP A 2 -21.26 20.11 1.18
C TRP A 2 -20.63 18.75 1.51
N ARG A 3 -21.18 17.65 1.00
CA ARG A 3 -20.50 16.35 1.07
C ARG A 3 -19.61 16.21 -0.16
N PRO A 4 -18.28 16.17 -0.03
CA PRO A 4 -17.42 15.91 -1.18
C PRO A 4 -17.75 14.53 -1.76
N ARG A 5 -17.73 14.42 -3.10
CA ARG A 5 -17.92 13.15 -3.80
C ARG A 5 -16.81 12.16 -3.43
N GLY A 6 -17.15 10.87 -3.38
CA GLY A 6 -16.24 9.84 -2.86
C GLY A 6 -14.97 9.71 -3.68
N HIS A 7 -15.05 9.89 -5.00
CA HIS A 7 -13.86 9.89 -5.85
C HIS A 7 -12.84 10.99 -5.47
N ARG A 8 -13.30 12.16 -5.02
CA ARG A 8 -12.40 13.26 -4.57
C ARG A 8 -11.72 12.90 -3.27
N LEU A 9 -12.41 12.19 -2.37
CA LEU A 9 -11.82 11.69 -1.13
C LEU A 9 -10.75 10.65 -1.43
N VAL A 10 -11.02 9.69 -2.34
CA VAL A 10 -10.03 8.69 -2.77
C VAL A 10 -8.81 9.35 -3.40
N ALA A 11 -9.02 10.28 -4.34
CA ALA A 11 -7.92 11.02 -4.96
C ALA A 11 -7.13 11.85 -3.92
N GLY A 12 -7.83 12.49 -2.99
CA GLY A 12 -7.20 13.25 -1.90
C GLY A 12 -6.32 12.39 -1.00
N VAL A 13 -6.74 11.15 -0.67
CA VAL A 13 -5.90 10.18 0.05
C VAL A 13 -4.65 9.86 -0.75
N GLY A 14 -4.77 9.58 -2.05
CA GLY A 14 -3.61 9.33 -2.91
C GLY A 14 -2.64 10.50 -2.96
N VAL A 15 -3.14 11.73 -3.12
CA VAL A 15 -2.32 12.96 -3.11
C VAL A 15 -1.61 13.15 -1.77
N PHE A 16 -2.32 12.95 -0.66
CA PHE A 16 -1.74 13.04 0.68
C PHE A 16 -0.62 12.02 0.88
N LEU A 17 -0.83 10.76 0.48
CA LEU A 17 0.18 9.70 0.55
C LEU A 17 1.41 10.03 -0.31
N LEU A 18 1.20 10.55 -1.52
CA LEU A 18 2.28 10.93 -2.42
C LEU A 18 3.11 12.08 -1.83
N PHE A 19 2.44 13.08 -1.25
CA PHE A 19 3.10 14.18 -0.56
C PHE A 19 3.92 13.67 0.64
N ALA A 20 3.33 12.82 1.49
CA ALA A 20 3.99 12.24 2.66
C ALA A 20 5.24 11.42 2.26
N ALA A 21 5.11 10.56 1.24
CA ALA A 21 6.23 9.79 0.70
C ALA A 21 7.35 10.69 0.15
N THR A 22 6.99 11.73 -0.59
CA THR A 22 7.95 12.69 -1.17
C THR A 22 8.71 13.45 -0.08
N VAL A 23 8.00 13.94 0.94
CA VAL A 23 8.63 14.63 2.07
C VAL A 23 9.55 13.68 2.83
N HIS A 24 9.07 12.50 3.20
CA HIS A 24 9.85 11.53 3.98
C HIS A 24 11.13 11.11 3.25
N HIS A 25 11.00 10.56 2.04
CA HIS A 25 12.15 10.07 1.27
C HIS A 25 13.02 11.21 0.77
N GLY A 26 12.46 12.39 0.49
CA GLY A 26 13.23 13.58 0.14
C GLY A 26 14.14 14.03 1.29
N THR A 27 13.66 13.98 2.53
CA THR A 27 14.52 14.28 3.69
C THR A 27 15.62 13.24 3.89
N GLU A 28 15.38 11.97 3.57
CA GLU A 28 16.40 10.92 3.63
C GLU A 28 17.47 11.06 2.55
N ILE A 29 17.08 11.40 1.31
CA ILE A 29 18.04 11.63 0.21
C ILE A 29 19.04 12.74 0.57
N GLY A 30 18.59 13.76 1.31
CA GLY A 30 19.45 14.85 1.77
C GLY A 30 20.37 14.48 2.94
N SER A 31 20.13 13.38 3.65
CA SER A 31 20.85 12.99 4.87
C SER A 31 21.79 11.79 4.69
N VAL A 32 21.70 11.04 3.59
CA VAL A 32 22.51 9.83 3.35
C VAL A 32 23.48 9.96 2.17
N THR A 33 24.62 9.26 2.25
CA THR A 33 25.68 9.28 1.21
C THR A 33 25.25 8.56 -0.09
N ARG A 34 24.31 7.61 -0.03
CA ARG A 34 23.77 6.91 -1.21
C ARG A 34 22.26 7.06 -1.30
N SER A 35 21.77 7.69 -2.37
CA SER A 35 20.36 7.97 -2.59
C SER A 35 19.55 6.79 -3.15
N ALA A 36 20.19 5.71 -3.61
CA ALA A 36 19.50 4.61 -4.30
C ALA A 36 18.39 3.94 -3.46
N GLY A 37 18.60 3.78 -2.15
CA GLY A 37 17.60 3.20 -1.24
C GLY A 37 16.35 4.07 -1.12
N PRO A 38 16.48 5.33 -0.66
CA PRO A 38 15.36 6.27 -0.57
C PRO A 38 14.65 6.52 -1.91
N LEU A 39 15.37 6.50 -3.04
CA LEU A 39 14.76 6.64 -4.37
C LEU A 39 13.88 5.45 -4.73
N LEU A 40 14.32 4.23 -4.41
CA LEU A 40 13.51 3.03 -4.64
C LEU A 40 12.28 3.02 -3.72
N ALA A 41 12.45 3.42 -2.46
CA ALA A 41 11.34 3.55 -1.52
C ALA A 41 10.32 4.60 -1.99
N LEU A 42 10.78 5.76 -2.45
CA LEU A 42 9.94 6.79 -3.07
C LEU A 42 9.20 6.28 -4.30
N ALA A 43 9.86 5.51 -5.17
CA ALA A 43 9.22 4.94 -6.36
C ALA A 43 8.11 3.95 -6.00
N LEU A 44 8.33 3.11 -4.98
CA LEU A 44 7.34 2.14 -4.51
C LEU A 44 6.15 2.84 -3.84
N ASP A 45 6.41 3.69 -2.85
CA ASP A 45 5.36 4.38 -2.09
C ASP A 45 4.62 5.39 -2.98
N GLY A 46 5.37 6.15 -3.78
CA GLY A 46 4.82 7.09 -4.75
C GLY A 46 4.02 6.41 -5.85
N GLY A 47 4.47 5.26 -6.34
CA GLY A 47 3.74 4.45 -7.33
C GLY A 47 2.38 3.97 -6.79
N ILE A 48 2.34 3.48 -5.54
CA ILE A 48 1.08 3.11 -4.87
C ILE A 48 0.18 4.34 -4.74
N ALA A 49 0.72 5.46 -4.28
CA ALA A 49 -0.04 6.70 -4.10
C ALA A 49 -0.64 7.22 -5.42
N VAL A 50 0.14 7.21 -6.51
CA VAL A 50 -0.34 7.53 -7.86
C VAL A 50 -1.44 6.56 -8.30
N GLY A 51 -1.30 5.27 -7.99
CA GLY A 51 -2.34 4.27 -8.23
C GLY A 51 -3.66 4.61 -7.55
N VAL A 52 -3.62 5.11 -6.30
CA VAL A 52 -4.82 5.55 -5.57
C VAL A 52 -5.43 6.81 -6.20
N VAL A 53 -4.62 7.79 -6.62
CA VAL A 53 -5.10 8.97 -7.36
C VAL A 53 -5.81 8.55 -8.66
N TYR A 54 -5.19 7.64 -9.40
CA TYR A 54 -5.77 7.07 -10.63
C TYR A 54 -7.07 6.32 -10.35
N ALA A 55 -7.15 5.55 -9.26
CA ALA A 55 -8.41 4.92 -8.87
C ALA A 55 -9.52 5.97 -8.62
N GLY A 56 -9.18 7.10 -7.97
CA GLY A 56 -10.09 8.23 -7.81
C GLY A 56 -10.57 8.79 -9.15
N SER A 57 -9.67 9.04 -10.12
CA SER A 57 -10.05 9.55 -11.45
C SER A 57 -10.89 8.54 -12.23
N ARG A 58 -10.63 7.24 -12.09
CA ARG A 58 -11.44 6.17 -12.70
C ARG A 58 -12.83 6.08 -12.09
N ILE A 59 -12.98 6.20 -10.78
CA ILE A 59 -14.30 6.23 -10.12
C ILE A 59 -15.11 7.42 -10.65
N ALA A 60 -14.48 8.59 -10.81
CA ALA A 60 -15.15 9.77 -11.36
C ALA A 60 -15.66 9.55 -12.79
N ALA A 61 -15.00 8.69 -13.58
CA ALA A 61 -15.38 8.35 -14.94
C ALA A 61 -16.44 7.24 -15.03
N LEU A 62 -16.71 6.50 -13.95
CA LEU A 62 -17.56 5.29 -13.96
C LEU A 62 -19.02 5.55 -13.55
N GLU A 63 -19.47 6.81 -13.49
CA GLU A 63 -20.88 7.21 -13.22
C GLU A 63 -21.55 6.50 -12.02
N PHE A 64 -20.77 6.15 -10.99
CA PHE A 64 -21.31 5.52 -9.78
C PHE A 64 -22.34 6.38 -9.06
N ALA A 65 -23.27 5.73 -8.37
CA ALA A 65 -24.17 6.47 -7.48
C ALA A 65 -23.36 7.11 -6.32
N PRO A 66 -23.75 8.30 -5.82
CA PRO A 66 -23.00 8.99 -4.77
C PRO A 66 -22.77 8.15 -3.49
N ALA A 67 -23.73 7.28 -3.14
CA ALA A 67 -23.62 6.38 -2.00
C ALA A 67 -22.56 5.29 -2.21
N GLU A 68 -22.40 4.79 -3.44
CA GLU A 68 -21.40 3.79 -3.79
C GLU A 68 -20.00 4.39 -3.77
N GLU A 69 -19.83 5.58 -4.36
CA GLU A 69 -18.56 6.30 -4.28
C GLU A 69 -18.15 6.53 -2.82
N TYR A 70 -19.10 6.91 -1.96
CA TYR A 70 -18.82 7.14 -0.54
C TYR A 70 -18.47 5.85 0.20
N ARG A 71 -19.11 4.73 -0.14
CA ARG A 71 -18.76 3.40 0.40
C ARG A 71 -17.32 3.02 0.01
N ILE A 72 -16.94 3.23 -1.25
CA ILE A 72 -15.57 3.00 -1.73
C ILE A 72 -14.60 3.87 -0.94
N ALA A 73 -14.84 5.18 -0.88
CA ALA A 73 -13.99 6.12 -0.15
C ALA A 73 -13.82 5.74 1.32
N ARG A 74 -14.91 5.36 2.00
CA ARG A 74 -14.87 4.95 3.40
C ARG A 74 -13.99 3.71 3.60
N TRP A 75 -14.08 2.72 2.72
CA TRP A 75 -13.24 1.52 2.81
C TRP A 75 -11.79 1.79 2.43
N THR A 76 -11.52 2.68 1.47
CA THR A 76 -10.16 3.14 1.16
C THR A 76 -9.52 3.80 2.39
N VAL A 77 -10.22 4.74 3.03
CA VAL A 77 -9.73 5.42 4.24
C VAL A 77 -9.57 4.45 5.40
N ALA A 78 -10.56 3.59 5.66
CA ALA A 78 -10.49 2.61 6.73
C ALA A 78 -9.32 1.64 6.53
N GLY A 79 -9.11 1.15 5.31
CA GLY A 79 -7.98 0.27 4.98
C GLY A 79 -6.64 0.94 5.22
N ALA A 80 -6.48 2.21 4.81
CA ALA A 80 -5.26 2.98 5.05
C ALA A 80 -5.00 3.17 6.55
N LEU A 81 -6.01 3.56 7.33
CA LEU A 81 -5.89 3.73 8.78
C LEU A 81 -5.56 2.42 9.51
N ILE A 82 -6.18 1.31 9.09
CA ILE A 82 -5.88 -0.02 9.65
C ILE A 82 -4.44 -0.41 9.36
N ALA A 83 -3.96 -0.23 8.13
CA ALA A 83 -2.58 -0.55 7.76
C ALA A 83 -1.57 0.29 8.57
N ILE A 84 -1.78 1.61 8.63
CA ILE A 84 -0.95 2.52 9.44
C ILE A 84 -0.98 2.12 10.92
N GLY A 85 -2.16 1.84 11.46
CA GLY A 85 -2.33 1.44 12.86
C GLY A 85 -1.64 0.12 13.18
N ALA A 86 -1.73 -0.89 12.30
CA ALA A 86 -1.07 -2.17 12.48
C ALA A 86 0.47 -2.06 12.44
N ILE A 87 1.00 -1.29 11.48
CA ILE A 87 2.44 -1.01 11.39
C ILE A 87 2.90 -0.22 12.63
N GLY A 88 2.17 0.83 13.01
CA GLY A 88 2.47 1.65 14.19
C GLY A 88 2.45 0.83 15.49
N ALA A 89 1.47 -0.04 15.67
CA ALA A 89 1.40 -0.95 16.83
C ALA A 89 2.58 -1.93 16.86
N THR A 90 2.99 -2.45 15.69
CA THR A 90 4.17 -3.32 15.58
C THR A 90 5.44 -2.59 16.01
N LEU A 91 5.62 -1.35 15.58
CA LEU A 91 6.75 -0.52 15.99
C LEU A 91 6.70 -0.17 17.47
N PHE A 92 5.51 0.14 18.01
CA PHE A 92 5.30 0.43 19.43
C PHE A 92 5.68 -0.75 20.33
N VAL A 93 5.23 -1.96 20.00
CA VAL A 93 5.59 -3.17 20.74
C VAL A 93 7.10 -3.39 20.74
N ARG A 94 7.75 -3.24 19.58
CA ARG A 94 9.22 -3.36 19.48
C ARG A 94 9.95 -2.33 20.34
N ALA A 95 9.48 -1.09 20.36
CA ALA A 95 10.04 -0.04 21.20
C ALA A 95 9.86 -0.36 22.70
N PHE A 96 8.68 -0.84 23.09
CA PHE A 96 8.38 -1.24 24.48
C PHE A 96 9.24 -2.42 24.95
N GLU A 97 9.50 -3.38 24.07
CA GLU A 97 10.41 -4.52 24.32
C GLU A 97 11.90 -4.14 24.32
N GLY A 98 12.25 -2.87 24.05
CA GLY A 98 13.63 -2.41 23.93
C GLY A 98 14.38 -3.03 22.75
N ARG A 99 13.67 -3.55 21.74
CA ARG A 99 14.28 -4.19 20.57
C ARG A 99 14.75 -3.11 19.59
N PRO A 100 15.92 -3.30 18.96
CA PRO A 100 16.37 -2.36 17.94
C PRO A 100 15.35 -2.28 16.80
N LEU A 101 15.06 -1.06 16.38
CA LEU A 101 14.24 -0.75 15.21
C LEU A 101 15.10 -1.02 13.96
N VAL A 102 15.41 -2.28 13.68
CA VAL A 102 16.28 -2.69 12.57
C VAL A 102 15.61 -2.39 11.22
N GLU A 103 16.40 -1.85 10.30
CA GLU A 103 16.04 -1.43 8.94
C GLU A 103 15.14 -2.47 8.20
N PRO A 104 14.01 -2.03 7.64
CA PRO A 104 12.83 -2.86 7.40
C PRO A 104 12.90 -3.69 6.12
N ALA A 105 14.06 -3.83 5.50
CA ALA A 105 14.18 -4.52 4.20
C ALA A 105 13.79 -6.01 4.28
N PHE A 106 14.15 -6.68 5.39
CA PHE A 106 13.97 -8.13 5.50
C PHE A 106 12.51 -8.57 5.74
N PRO A 107 11.74 -7.96 6.67
CA PRO A 107 10.32 -8.31 6.85
C PRO A 107 9.44 -7.97 5.65
N LEU A 108 9.77 -6.90 4.90
CA LEU A 108 9.04 -6.50 3.69
C LEU A 108 9.21 -7.51 2.55
N LEU A 109 10.40 -8.09 2.38
CA LEU A 109 10.65 -9.16 1.40
C LEU A 109 9.87 -10.45 1.73
N VAL A 110 9.78 -10.79 3.02
CA VAL A 110 9.00 -11.95 3.48
C VAL A 110 7.49 -11.74 3.25
N ALA A 111 6.98 -10.54 3.52
CA ALA A 111 5.57 -10.20 3.29
C ALA A 111 5.21 -10.15 1.79
N ALA A 112 6.09 -9.60 0.95
CA ALA A 112 5.92 -9.56 -0.50
C ALA A 112 5.94 -10.97 -1.15
N GLY A 113 6.72 -11.90 -0.58
CA GLY A 113 6.72 -13.31 -1.01
C GLY A 113 5.46 -14.08 -0.57
N ALA A 114 4.93 -13.77 0.62
CA ALA A 114 3.76 -14.46 1.19
C ALA A 114 2.42 -14.07 0.53
N ALA A 115 2.34 -12.92 -0.15
CA ALA A 115 1.13 -12.47 -0.84
C ALA A 115 0.83 -13.24 -2.15
N ARG A 116 1.66 -14.23 -2.54
CA ARG A 116 1.34 -15.17 -3.61
C ARG A 116 0.97 -16.53 -3.02
N SER A 117 -0.32 -16.79 -2.89
CA SER A 117 -0.85 -18.12 -2.59
C SER A 117 -1.86 -18.54 -3.68
N PRO A 118 -2.26 -19.80 -3.77
CA PRO A 118 -1.54 -20.85 -4.47
C PRO A 118 -2.41 -21.40 -5.61
N ALA A 119 -1.91 -21.42 -6.84
CA ALA A 119 -2.61 -22.10 -7.92
C ALA A 119 -1.61 -22.62 -8.95
N ARG A 120 -1.27 -23.91 -8.86
CA ARG A 120 -1.73 -24.96 -9.79
C ARG A 120 -0.86 -26.24 -9.67
N SER A 121 -0.87 -26.90 -8.51
CA SER A 121 -0.38 -28.29 -8.40
C SER A 121 -1.45 -29.27 -8.91
N ARG A 122 -1.79 -29.18 -10.19
CA ARG A 122 -2.66 -30.18 -10.85
C ARG A 122 -2.30 -30.35 -12.33
N LEU A 123 -1.02 -30.55 -12.62
CA LEU A 123 -0.54 -30.81 -13.98
C LEU A 123 0.68 -31.77 -14.04
N LEU A 124 0.85 -32.62 -13.04
CA LEU A 124 1.80 -33.75 -13.08
C LEU A 124 1.16 -35.05 -12.54
N ARG A 125 -0.11 -35.32 -12.87
CA ARG A 125 -0.58 -36.71 -12.97
C ARG A 125 -0.39 -37.11 -14.43
N GLY A 126 0.73 -37.80 -14.69
CA GLY A 126 0.88 -38.58 -15.92
C GLY A 126 -0.20 -39.66 -15.99
N PRO A 127 -0.47 -40.21 -17.18
CA PRO A 127 -1.47 -41.27 -17.33
C PRO A 127 -1.01 -42.50 -16.54
N GLU A 128 -1.85 -42.94 -15.61
CA GLU A 128 -1.83 -44.30 -15.07
C GLU A 128 -1.88 -45.25 -16.27
N ARG A 129 -0.81 -46.05 -16.44
CA ARG A 129 -0.81 -47.16 -17.41
C ARG A 129 -1.77 -48.22 -16.88
N GLY A 130 -2.93 -48.35 -17.51
CA GLY A 130 -3.75 -49.53 -17.39
C GLY A 130 -3.13 -50.66 -18.20
N GLU A 131 -3.01 -51.82 -17.55
CA GLU A 131 -2.84 -53.13 -18.16
C GLU A 131 -4.04 -53.50 -19.04
#